data_AF-A0A7C0YK23-F1
#
_entry.id   AF-A0A7C0YK23-F1
#
_cell.length_a   1.000
_cell.length_b   1.000
_cell.length_c   1.000
_cell.angle_alpha   90.00
_cell.angle_beta   90.00
_cell.angle_gamma   90.00
#
_symmetry.space_group_name_H-M   'P 1'
#
loop_
_entity.id
_entity.type
_entity.pdbx_description
1 polymer ?
#
loop_
_entity_poly.entity_id
_entity_poly.type
_entity_poly.pdbx_seq_one_letter_code
_entity_poly.pdbx_strand_id
1 'polypeptide(L)' 'TEGLLQVFLDANAYVSGPTCGACLGGYMGVLAKDERCISSTNRNFLGRMGHKESEVYLANPAVVAASAVTGRITDPGELE' A
#
# COMPACT_ATOMS: atom_id res chain seq x y z
N THR A 1 -19.30 6.16 15.00
CA THR A 1 -18.13 5.80 14.17
C THR A 1 -18.26 6.51 12.84
N GLU A 2 -17.15 6.92 12.24
CA GLU A 2 -17.11 7.78 11.04
C GLU A 2 -17.47 7.07 9.72
N GLY A 3 -17.75 5.77 9.73
CA GLY A 3 -18.15 5.01 8.54
C GLY A 3 -17.03 4.68 7.55
N LEU A 4 -15.79 5.12 7.80
CA LEU A 4 -14.63 4.95 6.90
C LEU A 4 -14.35 3.49 6.53
N LEU A 5 -14.54 2.55 7.46
CA LEU A 5 -14.37 1.11 7.20
C LEU A 5 -15.25 0.62 6.05
N GLN A 6 -16.50 1.09 5.98
CA GLN A 6 -17.42 0.68 4.93
C GLN A 6 -16.95 1.16 3.56
N VAL A 7 -16.44 2.40 3.48
CA VAL A 7 -15.87 2.97 2.24
C VAL A 7 -14.74 2.10 1.69
N PHE A 8 -13.82 1.65 2.56
CA PHE A 8 -12.74 0.76 2.14
C PHE A 8 -13.23 -0.61 1.68
N LEU A 9 -14.19 -1.20 2.38
CA LEU A 9 -14.77 -2.49 2.01
C LEU A 9 -15.51 -2.42 0.67
N ASP A 10 -16.29 -1.36 0.45
CA ASP A 10 -17.01 -1.12 -0.82
C ASP A 10 -16.04 -0.93 -2.00
N ALA A 11 -14.85 -0.40 -1.74
CA ALA A 11 -13.75 -0.29 -2.71
C ALA A 11 -12.96 -1.60 -2.91
N ASN A 12 -13.39 -2.72 -2.32
CA ASN A 12 -12.69 -4.02 -2.32
C ASN A 12 -11.29 -3.96 -1.68
N ALA A 13 -11.04 -3.01 -0.78
CA ALA A 13 -9.80 -2.98 -0.04
C ALA A 13 -9.79 -4.07 1.03
N TYR A 14 -8.63 -4.70 1.22
CA TYR A 14 -8.42 -5.62 2.34
C TYR A 14 -8.07 -4.85 3.61
N VAL A 15 -8.94 -4.88 4.61
CA VAL A 15 -8.68 -4.28 5.92
C VAL A 15 -8.22 -5.37 6.90
N SER A 16 -6.97 -5.28 7.34
CA SER A 16 -6.43 -6.18 8.36
C SER A 16 -6.77 -5.72 9.78
N GLY A 17 -6.59 -6.61 10.76
CA GLY A 17 -6.47 -6.18 12.16
C GLY A 17 -5.31 -5.19 12.35
N PRO A 18 -5.28 -4.45 13.47
CA PRO A 18 -4.22 -3.49 13.74
C PRO A 18 -2.87 -4.20 13.85
N THR A 19 -1.99 -3.95 12.87
CA THR A 19 -0.65 -4.54 12.77
C THR A 19 0.24 -3.64 11.93
N CYS A 20 1.55 -3.91 11.91
CA CYS A 20 2.49 -3.26 11.00
C CYS A 20 2.48 -3.84 9.57
N GLY A 21 1.67 -4.88 9.31
CA GLY A 21 1.55 -5.49 7.98
C GLY A 21 2.87 -6.10 7.51
N ALA A 22 3.16 -5.99 6.21
CA ALA A 22 4.40 -6.49 5.60
C ALA A 22 5.66 -5.72 5.99
N CYS A 23 5.66 -4.89 7.05
CA CYS A 23 6.80 -4.05 7.42
C CYS A 23 8.12 -4.81 7.61
N LEU A 24 8.10 -6.11 7.95
CA LEU A 24 9.28 -6.97 8.03
C LEU A 24 9.17 -8.20 7.10
N GLY A 25 8.34 -8.12 6.05
CA GLY A 25 8.08 -9.22 5.12
C GLY A 25 7.40 -10.45 5.75
N GLY A 26 6.78 -10.30 6.92
CA GLY A 26 6.30 -11.42 7.75
C GLY A 26 4.78 -11.51 7.94
N TYR A 27 4.00 -10.63 7.30
CA TYR A 27 2.54 -10.59 7.46
C TYR A 27 1.86 -10.13 6.17
N MET A 28 0.52 -10.01 6.17
CA MET A 28 -0.30 -9.61 5.03
C MET A 28 0.34 -8.53 4.14
N GLY A 29 0.34 -8.80 2.83
CA GLY A 29 0.95 -7.92 1.81
C GLY A 29 2.43 -8.16 1.54
N VAL A 30 2.94 -9.38 1.80
CA VAL A 30 4.33 -9.73 1.44
C VAL A 30 4.50 -9.68 -0.08
N LEU A 31 5.50 -8.96 -0.54
CA LEU A 31 5.78 -8.79 -1.96
C LEU A 31 6.56 -9.99 -2.53
N ALA A 32 6.12 -10.46 -3.69
CA ALA A 32 6.78 -11.47 -4.47
C ALA A 32 7.96 -10.88 -5.28
N LYS A 33 8.65 -11.75 -6.02
CA LYS A 33 9.70 -11.33 -6.95
C LYS A 33 9.12 -10.41 -8.03
N ASP A 34 9.84 -9.34 -8.37
CA ASP A 34 9.49 -8.38 -9.42
C ASP A 34 8.18 -7.59 -9.17
N GLU A 35 7.59 -7.67 -7.97
CA GLU A 35 6.43 -6.86 -7.59
C GLU A 35 6.80 -5.44 -7.16
N ARG A 36 5.88 -4.52 -7.42
CA ARG A 36 6.00 -3.10 -7.07
C ARG A 36 4.88 -2.71 -6.11
N CYS A 37 5.25 -2.04 -5.03
CA CYS A 37 4.33 -1.56 -4.02
C CYS A 37 4.52 -0.06 -3.78
N ILE A 38 3.42 0.68 -3.74
CA ILE A 38 3.39 2.02 -3.16
C ILE A 38 2.84 1.93 -1.73
N SER A 39 3.52 2.55 -0.77
CA SER A 39 3.27 2.34 0.66
C SER A 39 3.33 3.65 1.44
N SER A 40 2.45 3.78 2.43
CA SER A 40 2.48 4.87 3.42
C SER A 40 3.31 4.54 4.65
N THR A 41 4.15 3.50 4.59
CA THR A 41 5.14 3.21 5.63
C THR A 41 6.33 4.18 5.53
N ASN A 42 7.33 4.01 6.40
CA ASN A 42 8.49 4.90 6.48
C ASN A 42 9.81 4.26 6.00
N ARG A 43 9.77 3.05 5.42
CA ARG A 43 10.98 2.29 5.06
C ARG A 43 10.79 1.53 3.75
N ASN A 44 11.78 1.62 2.86
CA ASN A 44 11.75 1.02 1.52
C ASN A 44 13.08 0.39 1.08
N PHE A 45 13.93 -0.02 2.02
CA PHE A 45 15.16 -0.72 1.65
C PHE A 45 14.85 -2.08 0.99
N LEU A 46 15.79 -2.60 0.19
CA LEU A 46 15.60 -3.85 -0.56
C LEU A 46 15.22 -5.02 0.36
N GLY A 47 14.15 -5.75 -0.01
CA GLY A 47 13.62 -6.86 0.78
C GLY A 47 12.86 -6.46 2.04
N ARG A 48 12.52 -5.18 2.23
CA ARG A 48 11.79 -4.72 3.42
C ARG A 48 10.41 -5.38 3.55
N MET A 49 9.67 -5.47 2.46
CA MET A 49 8.29 -5.95 2.42
C MET A 49 8.13 -7.35 1.83
N GLY A 50 9.24 -8.07 1.59
CA GLY A 50 9.20 -9.39 0.97
C GLY A 50 10.47 -9.70 0.19
N HIS A 51 10.33 -10.09 -1.06
CA HIS A 51 11.45 -10.49 -1.89
C HIS A 51 12.47 -9.35 -2.09
N LYS A 52 13.76 -9.67 -2.17
CA LYS A 52 14.83 -8.66 -2.33
C LYS A 52 14.75 -7.87 -3.63
N GLU A 53 14.12 -8.45 -4.65
CA GLU A 53 13.89 -7.85 -5.98
C GLU A 53 12.51 -7.19 -6.10
N SER A 54 11.76 -7.09 -5.00
CA SER A 54 10.57 -6.23 -4.96
C SER A 54 10.96 -4.77 -4.77
N GLU A 55 10.13 -3.87 -5.30
CA GLU A 55 10.35 -2.43 -5.22
C GLU A 55 9.27 -1.77 -4.36
N VAL A 56 9.70 -0.91 -3.42
CA VAL A 56 8.79 -0.19 -2.52
C VAL A 56 8.98 1.31 -2.71
N TYR A 57 7.88 2.01 -3.00
CA TYR A 57 7.83 3.46 -3.18
C TYR A 57 7.07 4.07 -2.00
N LEU A 58 7.69 5.05 -1.32
CA LEU A 58 7.06 5.72 -0.18
C LEU A 58 6.28 6.94 -0.64
N ALA A 59 5.05 7.07 -0.15
CA ALA A 59 4.20 8.22 -0.43
C ALA A 59 3.25 8.51 0.73
N ASN A 60 2.62 9.68 0.72
CA ASN A 60 1.58 9.99 1.69
C ASN A 60 0.29 9.19 1.40
N PRO A 61 -0.69 9.14 2.34
CA PRO A 61 -1.92 8.39 2.14
C PRO A 61 -2.75 8.83 0.91
N ALA A 62 -2.73 10.13 0.57
CA ALA A 62 -3.47 10.66 -0.58
C ALA A 62 -2.95 10.09 -1.91
N VAL A 63 -1.62 10.10 -2.11
CA VAL A 63 -0.98 9.52 -3.31
C VAL A 63 -1.16 8.00 -3.34
N VAL A 64 -1.06 7.31 -2.21
CA VAL A 64 -1.31 5.85 -2.14
C VAL A 64 -2.75 5.53 -2.56
N ALA A 65 -3.74 6.28 -2.06
CA ALA A 65 -5.13 6.10 -2.44
C ALA A 65 -5.36 6.38 -3.93
N ALA A 66 -4.83 7.48 -4.46
CA ALA A 66 -4.94 7.81 -5.88
C ALA A 66 -4.29 6.76 -6.79
N SER A 67 -3.14 6.24 -6.36
CA SER A 67 -2.40 5.20 -7.07
C SER A 67 -3.14 3.86 -7.04
N ALA A 68 -3.81 3.52 -5.94
CA ALA A 68 -4.63 2.33 -5.82
C ALA A 68 -5.84 2.36 -6.77
N VAL A 69 -6.43 3.54 -7.02
CA VAL A 69 -7.54 3.72 -7.97
C VAL A 69 -7.07 3.58 -9.42
N THR A 70 -5.90 4.11 -9.75
CA THR A 70 -5.42 4.21 -11.15
C THR A 70 -4.50 3.09 -11.59
N GLY A 71 -3.99 2.27 -10.66
CA GLY A 71 -3.08 1.16 -10.95
C GLY A 71 -1.64 1.59 -11.30
N ARG A 72 -1.29 2.86 -11.09
CA ARG A 72 0.06 3.42 -11.29
C ARG A 72 0.32 4.52 -10.25
N ILE A 73 1.58 4.93 -10.07
CA ILE A 73 1.89 6.07 -9.19
C ILE A 73 1.28 7.34 -9.82
N THR A 74 0.35 7.97 -9.10
CA THR A 74 -0.51 9.05 -9.61
C THR A 74 -0.59 10.21 -8.63
N ASP A 75 -0.53 11.44 -9.14
CA ASP A 75 -0.79 12.64 -8.35
C ASP A 75 -2.28 12.72 -7.99
N PRO A 76 -2.66 12.98 -6.72
CA PRO A 76 -4.06 13.06 -6.33
C PRO A 76 -4.88 14.08 -7.12
N GLY A 77 -4.27 15.17 -7.60
CA GLY A 77 -4.94 16.18 -8.42
C GLY A 77 -5.33 15.69 -9.82
N GLU A 78 -4.85 14.53 -10.27
CA GLU A 78 -5.33 13.89 -11.51
C GLU A 78 -6.72 13.25 -11.37
N LEU A 79 -7.23 13.09 -10.13
CA LEU A 79 -8.54 12.48 -9.85
C LEU A 79 -9.65 13.51 -9.57
N GLU A 80 -9.33 14.80 -9.54
CA GLU A 80 -10.26 15.91 -9.29
C GLU A 80 -11.04 16.33 -10.54
#